data_AF-A0A4Q5XFL1-F1
#
_entry.id   AF-A0A4Q5XFL1-F1
#
_cell.length_a   1.000
_cell.length_b   1.000
_cell.length_c   1.000
_cell.angle_alpha   90.00
_cell.angle_beta   90.00
_cell.angle_gamma   90.00
#
_symmetry.space_group_name_H-M   'P 1'
#
loop_
_entity.id
_entity.type
_entity.pdbx_description
1 polymer ?
#
loop_
_entity_poly.entity_id
_entity_poly.type
_entity_poly.pdbx_seq_one_letter_code
_entity_poly.pdbx_strand_id
1 'polypeptide(L)'
;MRTLGTWLLILFALPACAARSAALPSSARAPAPARQVSASTPPEPAPRDGLAQADLAYISQLGASRGGRFDTERQISQLERAVELYAQFLERAAGRPELASAVKKSQERLADARETIDFLKQSLNDEAKPR
;
A
#
# COMPACT_ATOMS: atom_id res chain seq x y z
N MET A 1 -35.68 -1.79 42.16
CA MET A 1 -36.90 -1.45 41.40
C MET A 1 -36.55 -0.38 40.37
N ARG A 2 -36.76 -0.68 39.07
CA ARG A 2 -37.10 0.21 37.91
C ARG A 2 -36.18 1.44 37.66
N THR A 3 -35.63 1.74 36.47
CA THR A 3 -35.99 1.52 35.04
C THR A 3 -34.70 1.65 34.19
N LEU A 4 -34.34 0.72 33.29
CA LEU A 4 -34.69 0.68 31.86
C LEU A 4 -34.48 2.02 31.11
N GLY A 5 -33.32 2.14 30.46
CA GLY A 5 -33.01 3.17 29.45
C GLY A 5 -32.79 2.50 28.09
N THR A 6 -33.78 2.65 27.22
CA THR A 6 -33.90 2.13 25.85
C THR A 6 -33.34 3.16 24.85
N TRP A 7 -33.09 2.70 23.60
CA TRP A 7 -32.79 3.45 22.36
C TRP A 7 -31.29 3.74 22.16
N LEU A 8 -30.65 3.41 21.03
CA LEU A 8 -31.07 3.64 19.65
C LEU A 8 -30.31 2.69 18.69
N LEU A 9 -31.07 1.95 17.88
CA LEU A 9 -30.59 1.26 16.68
C LEU A 9 -30.26 2.29 15.60
N ILE A 10 -29.08 2.21 14.99
CA ILE A 10 -28.81 2.84 13.69
C ILE A 10 -28.38 1.73 12.73
N LEU A 11 -29.33 1.34 11.88
CA LEU A 11 -29.12 0.64 10.62
C LEU A 11 -28.27 1.53 9.70
N PHE A 12 -27.18 1.01 9.15
CA PHE A 12 -26.57 1.55 7.94
C PHE A 12 -26.81 0.59 6.78
N ALA A 13 -27.47 1.10 5.74
CA ALA A 13 -27.83 0.39 4.53
C ALA A 13 -27.01 0.90 3.35
N LEU A 14 -26.59 -0.06 2.49
CA LEU A 14 -26.32 0.03 1.05
C LEU A 14 -25.04 0.80 0.60
N PRO A 15 -24.48 0.55 -0.62
CA PRO A 15 -25.10 -0.06 -1.80
C PRO A 15 -24.28 -1.15 -2.54
N ALA A 16 -25.02 -1.92 -3.35
CA ALA A 16 -24.53 -2.79 -4.41
C ALA A 16 -23.93 -1.96 -5.56
N CYS A 17 -22.77 -2.38 -6.07
CA CYS A 17 -22.25 -1.92 -7.36
C CYS A 17 -22.21 -3.10 -8.34
N ALA A 18 -23.08 -3.04 -9.33
CA ALA A 18 -23.06 -3.89 -10.52
C ALA A 18 -22.19 -3.23 -11.60
N ALA A 19 -21.27 -3.99 -12.19
CA ALA A 19 -20.64 -3.65 -13.47
C ALA A 19 -20.30 -5.00 -14.15
N ARG A 20 -21.17 -5.51 -15.03
CA ARG A 20 -21.36 -5.18 -16.45
C ARG A 20 -20.17 -5.60 -17.33
N SER A 21 -20.42 -6.71 -18.01
CA SER A 21 -19.82 -7.34 -19.19
C SER A 21 -18.71 -6.60 -19.95
N ALA A 22 -17.66 -7.35 -20.29
CA ALA A 22 -16.85 -7.10 -21.49
C ALA A 22 -16.93 -8.31 -22.42
N ALA A 23 -17.23 -8.03 -23.68
CA ALA A 23 -17.46 -8.95 -24.77
C ALA A 23 -16.14 -9.48 -25.39
N LEU A 24 -16.27 -10.57 -26.14
CA LEU A 24 -15.26 -11.42 -26.76
C LEU A 24 -14.27 -10.70 -27.71
N PRO A 25 -13.05 -11.25 -27.91
CA PRO A 25 -12.18 -10.86 -29.02
C PRO A 25 -12.63 -11.53 -30.34
N SER A 26 -12.91 -10.74 -31.36
CA SER A 26 -13.03 -11.21 -32.75
C SER A 26 -11.65 -11.14 -33.42
N SER A 27 -11.00 -12.29 -33.52
CA SER A 27 -9.75 -12.46 -34.27
C SER A 27 -10.09 -12.79 -35.72
N ALA A 28 -10.11 -11.78 -36.59
CA ALA A 28 -10.23 -11.98 -38.04
C ALA A 28 -8.85 -11.89 -38.71
N ARG A 29 -8.51 -12.98 -39.39
CA ARG A 29 -7.24 -13.30 -40.07
C ARG A 29 -7.18 -12.63 -41.46
N ALA A 30 -5.95 -12.25 -41.83
CA ALA A 30 -5.54 -11.54 -43.07
C ALA A 30 -5.89 -12.25 -44.40
N PRO A 31 -5.69 -11.53 -45.53
CA PRO A 31 -4.78 -12.10 -46.53
C PRO A 31 -3.78 -11.12 -47.20
N ALA A 32 -2.54 -11.63 -47.29
CA ALA A 32 -1.56 -11.60 -48.39
C ALA A 32 -0.82 -10.29 -48.83
N PRO A 33 0.46 -10.40 -49.28
CA PRO A 33 1.43 -9.32 -49.30
C PRO A 33 1.51 -8.59 -50.65
N ALA A 34 1.55 -7.26 -50.61
CA ALA A 34 1.90 -6.43 -51.76
C ALA A 34 3.30 -5.84 -51.58
N ARG A 35 4.23 -6.34 -52.40
CA ARG A 35 5.34 -5.62 -53.05
C ARG A 35 6.02 -4.52 -52.21
N GLN A 36 7.11 -4.89 -51.51
CA GLN A 36 8.09 -3.93 -51.00
C GLN A 36 8.89 -3.34 -52.16
N VAL A 37 8.58 -2.11 -52.53
CA VAL A 37 9.53 -1.22 -53.19
C VAL A 37 10.30 -0.54 -52.08
N SER A 38 11.56 -0.91 -51.91
CA SER A 38 12.49 -0.19 -51.04
C SER A 38 12.69 1.22 -51.59
N ALA A 39 12.02 2.18 -50.99
CA ALA A 39 12.49 3.56 -50.99
C ALA A 39 13.18 3.75 -49.64
N SER A 40 14.48 4.01 -49.67
CA SER A 40 15.28 4.39 -48.51
C SER A 40 14.86 5.79 -48.07
N THR A 41 13.69 5.89 -47.42
CA THR A 41 13.32 7.07 -46.66
C THR A 41 14.32 7.18 -45.50
N PRO A 42 14.95 8.35 -45.27
CA PRO A 42 15.71 8.59 -44.04
C PRO A 42 14.84 8.18 -42.85
N PRO A 43 15.38 7.54 -41.80
CA PRO A 43 14.58 7.18 -40.64
C PRO A 43 13.89 8.44 -40.15
N GLU A 44 12.57 8.43 -40.28
CA GLU A 44 11.68 9.42 -39.71
C GLU A 44 12.10 9.57 -38.24
N PRO A 45 12.35 10.80 -37.74
CA PRO A 45 12.75 10.99 -36.37
C PRO A 45 11.69 10.34 -35.49
N ALA A 46 12.12 9.45 -34.59
CA ALA A 46 11.24 8.72 -33.69
C ALA A 46 10.12 9.66 -33.17
N PRO A 47 8.85 9.23 -33.18
CA PRO A 47 7.73 10.08 -32.80
C PRO A 47 8.03 10.70 -31.44
N ARG A 48 7.86 12.02 -31.33
CA ARG A 48 8.08 12.81 -30.10
C ARG A 48 7.26 12.28 -28.91
N ASP A 49 6.25 11.47 -29.20
CA ASP A 49 5.44 10.73 -28.24
C ASP A 49 6.29 9.78 -27.38
N GLY A 50 7.37 9.22 -27.92
CA GLY A 50 8.25 8.30 -27.19
C GLY A 50 9.00 8.97 -26.03
N LEU A 51 9.41 10.23 -26.18
CA LEU A 51 10.10 10.98 -25.13
C LEU A 51 9.12 11.40 -24.03
N ALA A 52 7.96 11.94 -24.41
CA ALA A 52 6.92 12.28 -23.46
C ALA A 52 6.42 11.05 -22.68
N GLN A 53 6.33 9.89 -23.34
CA GLN A 53 5.94 8.64 -22.71
C GLN A 53 7.04 8.08 -21.79
N ALA A 54 8.32 8.26 -22.14
CA ALA A 54 9.44 7.95 -21.25
C ALA A 54 9.46 8.86 -20.01
N ASP A 55 9.19 10.15 -20.18
CA ASP A 55 9.11 11.12 -19.07
C ASP A 55 7.94 10.78 -18.13
N LEU A 56 6.77 10.44 -18.67
CA LEU A 56 5.63 9.99 -17.86
C LEU A 56 5.93 8.69 -17.11
N ALA A 57 6.58 7.73 -17.76
CA ALA A 57 7.00 6.48 -17.12
C ALA A 57 8.00 6.75 -15.98
N TYR A 58 8.99 7.60 -16.23
CA TYR A 58 10.00 7.99 -15.25
C TYR A 58 9.37 8.70 -14.05
N ILE A 59 8.49 9.69 -14.26
CA ILE A 59 7.77 10.40 -13.20
C ILE A 59 6.89 9.43 -12.41
N SER A 60 6.20 8.50 -13.07
CA SER A 60 5.36 7.50 -12.39
C SER A 60 6.16 6.56 -11.50
N GLN A 61 7.34 6.12 -11.95
CA GLN A 61 8.25 5.28 -11.17
C GLN A 61 8.86 6.06 -10.00
N LEU A 62 9.26 7.31 -10.23
CA LEU A 62 9.82 8.16 -9.19
C LEU A 62 8.78 8.49 -8.11
N GLY A 63 7.53 8.72 -8.51
CA GLY A 63 6.40 8.97 -7.61
C GLY A 63 6.03 7.75 -6.78
N ALA A 64 5.97 6.57 -7.40
CA ALA A 64 5.65 5.32 -6.71
C ALA A 64 6.71 4.93 -5.67
N SER A 65 7.99 5.04 -6.03
CA SER A 65 9.11 4.68 -5.15
C SER A 65 9.31 5.66 -4.00
N ARG A 66 9.16 6.98 -4.22
CA ARG A 66 9.22 7.97 -3.13
C ARG A 66 8.00 7.91 -2.22
N GLY A 67 6.80 7.71 -2.76
CA GLY A 67 5.57 7.59 -1.97
C GLY A 67 5.63 6.41 -1.02
N GLY A 68 6.02 5.23 -1.52
CA GLY A 68 6.15 4.02 -0.72
C GLY A 68 7.13 4.17 0.46
N ARG A 69 8.34 4.69 0.20
CA ARG A 69 9.33 4.93 1.27
C ARG A 69 8.84 5.89 2.35
N PHE A 70 8.24 7.02 1.94
CA PHE A 70 7.73 8.02 2.90
C PHE A 70 6.62 7.43 3.78
N ASP A 71 5.73 6.64 3.19
CA ASP A 71 4.68 5.97 3.95
C ASP A 71 5.24 4.93 4.93
N THR A 72 6.26 4.16 4.53
CA THR A 72 6.94 3.21 5.43
C THR A 72 7.66 3.92 6.58
N GLU A 73 8.40 5.00 6.33
CA GLU A 73 9.06 5.79 7.39
C GLU A 73 8.04 6.38 8.38
N ARG A 74 6.89 6.86 7.87
CA ARG A 74 5.78 7.33 8.70
C ARG A 74 5.20 6.20 9.55
N GLN A 75 4.99 5.01 8.98
CA GLN A 75 4.51 3.85 9.73
C GLN A 75 5.47 3.44 10.85
N ILE A 76 6.78 3.39 10.57
CA ILE A 76 7.80 3.11 11.57
C ILE A 76 7.71 4.12 12.72
N SER A 77 7.63 5.41 12.40
CA SER A 77 7.54 6.47 13.42
C SER A 77 6.31 6.33 14.33
N GLN A 78 5.16 5.91 13.77
CA GLN A 78 3.94 5.65 14.57
C GLN A 78 4.09 4.42 15.46
N LEU A 79 4.73 3.36 14.96
CA LEU A 79 4.99 2.16 15.75
C LEU A 79 5.99 2.43 16.87
N GLU A 80 7.04 3.22 16.62
CA GLU A 80 7.99 3.65 17.66
C GLU A 80 7.27 4.42 18.78
N ARG A 81 6.35 5.32 18.41
CA ARG A 81 5.51 6.01 19.39
C ARG A 81 4.60 5.05 20.17
N ALA A 82 4.05 4.02 19.53
CA ALA A 82 3.25 3.01 20.22
C ALA A 82 4.10 2.20 21.22
N VAL A 83 5.34 1.85 20.86
CA VAL A 83 6.28 1.17 21.76
C VAL A 83 6.56 2.01 23.01
N GLU A 84 6.78 3.31 22.86
CA GLU A 84 6.96 4.22 24.00
C GLU A 84 5.75 4.21 24.93
N LEU A 85 4.53 4.29 24.37
CA LEU A 85 3.30 4.31 25.15
C LEU A 85 3.09 2.98 25.91
N TYR A 86 3.37 1.84 25.26
CA TYR A 86 3.29 0.53 25.91
C TYR A 86 4.34 0.39 27.02
N ALA A 87 5.58 0.84 26.79
CA ALA A 87 6.63 0.81 27.81
C ALA A 87 6.22 1.63 29.04
N GLN A 88 5.75 2.86 28.84
CA GLN A 88 5.28 3.70 29.94
C GLN A 88 4.06 3.12 30.68
N PHE A 89 3.16 2.44 29.97
CA PHE A 89 2.05 1.73 30.60
C PHE A 89 2.57 0.61 31.50
N LEU A 90 3.50 -0.22 31.01
CA LEU A 90 4.07 -1.34 31.74
C LEU A 90 4.81 -0.89 33.01
N GLU A 91 5.55 0.21 32.92
CA GLU A 91 6.21 0.82 34.09
C GLU A 91 5.20 1.21 35.18
N ARG A 92 4.09 1.87 34.79
CA ARG A 92 3.05 2.33 35.74
C ARG A 92 2.20 1.18 36.28
N ALA A 93 2.05 0.11 35.51
CA ALA A 93 1.27 -1.07 35.87
C ALA A 93 2.08 -2.08 36.71
N ALA A 94 3.38 -1.85 36.91
CA ALA A 94 4.22 -2.73 37.73
C ALA A 94 3.67 -2.86 39.16
N GLY A 95 3.55 -4.10 39.64
CA GLY A 95 3.06 -4.40 40.99
C GLY A 95 1.55 -4.27 41.18
N ARG A 96 0.77 -4.04 40.11
CA ARG A 96 -0.69 -3.92 40.16
C ARG A 96 -1.38 -5.19 39.64
N PRO A 97 -1.73 -6.17 40.51
CA PRO A 97 -2.29 -7.45 40.07
C PRO A 97 -3.62 -7.29 39.33
N GLU A 98 -4.39 -6.24 39.62
CA GLU A 98 -5.62 -5.91 38.91
C GLU A 98 -5.41 -5.58 37.42
N LEU A 99 -4.18 -5.24 37.02
CA LEU A 99 -3.81 -4.93 35.64
C LEU A 99 -3.12 -6.10 34.92
N ALA A 100 -2.98 -7.27 35.54
CA ALA A 100 -2.18 -8.38 34.99
C ALA A 100 -2.57 -8.78 33.54
N SER A 101 -3.86 -8.80 33.23
CA SER A 101 -4.35 -9.09 31.87
C SER A 101 -3.97 -8.00 30.86
N ALA A 102 -4.04 -6.73 31.26
CA ALA A 102 -3.65 -5.60 30.42
C ALA A 102 -2.13 -5.54 30.23
N VAL A 103 -1.35 -5.88 31.26
CA VAL A 103 0.12 -6.02 31.20
C VAL A 103 0.50 -7.10 30.18
N LYS A 104 -0.09 -8.29 30.27
CA LYS A 104 0.19 -9.39 29.32
C LYS A 104 -0.09 -8.96 27.88
N LYS A 105 -1.28 -8.40 27.61
CA LYS A 105 -1.64 -7.92 26.26
C LYS A 105 -0.72 -6.81 25.76
N SER A 106 -0.28 -5.92 26.65
CA SER A 106 0.62 -4.82 26.28
C SER A 106 2.02 -5.33 25.94
N GLN A 107 2.50 -6.39 26.62
CA GLN A 107 3.75 -7.06 26.28
C GLN A 107 3.69 -7.73 24.92
N GLU A 108 2.60 -8.45 24.63
CA GLU A 108 2.37 -9.08 23.31
C GLU A 108 2.39 -8.04 22.18
N ARG A 109 1.65 -6.93 22.36
CA ARG A 109 1.62 -5.84 21.36
C ARG A 109 2.94 -5.10 21.22
N LEU A 110 3.71 -4.97 22.30
CA LEU A 110 5.02 -4.36 22.26
C LEU A 110 6.02 -5.23 21.48
N ALA A 111 5.96 -6.56 21.63
CA ALA A 111 6.75 -7.49 20.84
C ALA A 111 6.38 -7.40 19.35
N ASP A 112 5.09 -7.50 19.03
CA ASP A 112 4.57 -7.41 17.65
C ASP A 112 4.94 -6.09 16.96
N ALA A 113 4.84 -4.96 17.68
CA ALA A 113 5.23 -3.65 17.15
C ALA A 113 6.73 -3.58 16.83
N ARG A 114 7.58 -4.17 17.68
CA ARG A 114 9.04 -4.22 17.45
C ARG A 114 9.39 -5.09 16.25
N GLU A 115 8.80 -6.27 16.16
CA GLU A 115 9.00 -7.17 15.01
C GLU A 115 8.56 -6.49 13.70
N THR A 116 7.44 -5.77 13.72
CA THR A 116 6.97 -5.00 12.57
C THR A 116 7.93 -3.86 12.21
N ILE A 117 8.45 -3.12 13.20
CA ILE A 117 9.47 -2.08 12.95
C ILE A 117 10.70 -2.68 12.28
N ASP A 118 11.21 -3.80 12.79
CA ASP A 118 12.40 -4.45 12.26
C ASP A 118 12.17 -4.93 10.82
N PHE A 119 11.01 -5.54 10.54
CA PHE A 119 10.61 -5.94 9.20
C PHE A 119 10.56 -4.74 8.23
N LEU A 120 9.94 -3.62 8.63
CA LEU A 120 9.85 -2.43 7.79
C LEU A 120 11.22 -1.78 7.55
N LYS A 121 12.07 -1.72 8.59
CA LYS A 121 13.44 -1.22 8.47
C LYS A 121 14.28 -2.08 7.53
N GLN A 122 14.13 -3.41 7.59
CA GLN A 122 14.79 -4.32 6.66
C GLN A 122 14.30 -4.10 5.22
N SER A 123 13.00 -3.95 5.01
CA SER A 123 12.42 -3.66 3.69
C SER A 123 12.98 -2.38 3.08
N LEU A 124 13.15 -1.31 3.87
CA LEU A 124 13.77 -0.06 3.41
C LEU A 124 15.25 -0.21 3.01
N ASN A 125 15.99 -1.07 3.70
CA ASN A 125 17.40 -1.36 3.41
C ASN A 125 17.53 -2.20 2.13
N ASP A 126 16.64 -3.16 1.92
CA ASP A 126 16.62 -3.99 0.71
C ASP A 126 16.30 -3.17 -0.54
N GLU A 127 15.41 -2.17 -0.44
CA GLU A 127 15.16 -1.20 -1.51
C GLU A 127 16.35 -0.27 -1.78
N ALA A 128 17.21 -0.01 -0.79
CA ALA A 128 18.36 0.88 -0.93
C ALA A 128 19.52 0.24 -1.70
N LYS A 129 19.55 -1.10 -1.82
CA LYS A 129 20.65 -1.83 -2.43
C LYS A 129 20.49 -1.86 -3.96
N PRO A 130 21.42 -1.28 -4.75
CA PRO A 130 21.36 -1.38 -6.20
C PRO A 130 21.47 -2.86 -6.61
N ARG A 131 20.58 -3.30 -7.51
CA ARG A 131 20.58 -4.65 -8.09
C ARG A 131 21.75 -4.85 -9.06
#